data_AF-A0A5M9RA26-F1
#
_entry.id   AF-A0A5M9RA26-F1
#
_cell.length_a   1.000
_cell.length_b   1.000
_cell.length_c   1.000
_cell.angle_alpha   90.00
_cell.angle_beta   90.00
_cell.angle_gamma   90.00
#
_symmetry.space_group_name_H-M   'P 1'
#
loop_
_entity.id
_entity.type
_entity.pdbx_description
1 polymer ?
#
loop_
_entity_poly.entity_id
_entity_poly.type
_entity_poly.pdbx_seq_one_letter_code
_entity_poly.pdbx_strand_id
1 'polypeptide(L)' 'MSDYAQSEAAVEKAIESNNITAMNELMISLGDANPLPYEQRYELQQRLRQAIMDHGKVHH' A
#
# COMPACT_ATOMS: atom_id res chain seq x y z
N MET A 1 3.82 -13.87 -13.15
CA MET A 1 3.35 -13.31 -11.86
C MET A 1 2.01 -12.65 -12.11
N SER A 2 1.04 -12.78 -11.20
CA SER A 2 -0.23 -12.06 -11.31
C SER A 2 -0.03 -10.59 -10.92
N ASP A 3 -0.86 -9.69 -11.47
CA ASP A 3 -0.86 -8.26 -11.12
C ASP A 3 -1.05 -8.04 -9.61
N TYR A 4 -1.76 -8.99 -8.96
CA TYR A 4 -1.98 -8.96 -7.52
C TYR A 4 -0.68 -9.20 -6.76
N ALA A 5 0.05 -10.25 -7.09
CA ALA A 5 1.31 -10.58 -6.43
C ALA A 5 2.37 -9.47 -6.62
N GLN A 6 2.36 -8.79 -7.77
CA GLN A 6 3.22 -7.64 -8.01
C GLN A 6 2.85 -6.44 -7.13
N SER A 7 1.55 -6.15 -7.02
CA SER A 7 1.05 -5.05 -6.18
C SER A 7 1.28 -5.34 -4.69
N GLU A 8 1.10 -6.59 -4.26
CA GLU A 8 1.38 -7.04 -2.89
C GLU A 8 2.87 -6.88 -2.54
N ALA A 9 3.77 -7.32 -3.41
CA ALA A 9 5.20 -7.15 -3.20
C ALA A 9 5.62 -5.66 -3.15
N ALA A 10 4.97 -4.80 -3.93
CA ALA A 10 5.21 -3.36 -3.88
C ALA A 10 4.71 -2.74 -2.57
N VAL A 11 3.55 -3.17 -2.07
CA VAL A 11 3.00 -2.76 -0.76
C VAL A 11 3.96 -3.16 0.36
N GLU A 12 4.40 -4.41 0.40
CA GLU A 12 5.33 -4.88 1.43
C GLU A 12 6.64 -4.08 1.40
N LYS A 13 7.22 -3.89 0.22
CA LYS A 13 8.44 -3.09 0.07
C LYS A 13 8.26 -1.65 0.57
N ALA A 14 7.11 -1.03 0.31
CA ALA A 14 6.82 0.33 0.78
C ALA A 14 6.71 0.36 2.31
N ILE A 15 6.04 -0.62 2.92
CA ILE A 15 5.91 -0.77 4.37
C ILE A 15 7.28 -1.01 5.02
N GLU A 16 8.07 -1.94 4.49
CA GLU A 16 9.43 -2.25 4.97
C GLU A 16 10.36 -1.03 4.91
N SER A 17 10.22 -0.20 3.88
CA SER A 17 11.00 1.04 3.75
C SER A 17 10.64 2.10 4.80
N ASN A 18 9.54 1.90 5.56
CA ASN A 18 8.99 2.80 6.55
C ASN A 18 8.84 4.25 6.04
N ASN A 19 8.62 4.42 4.74
CA ASN A 19 8.55 5.73 4.08
C ASN A 19 7.08 6.08 3.79
N ILE A 20 6.52 7.01 4.57
CA ILE A 20 5.13 7.49 4.41
C ILE A 20 4.88 8.02 2.99
N THR A 21 5.84 8.71 2.37
CA THR A 21 5.69 9.23 1.01
C THR A 21 5.50 8.08 0.02
N ALA A 22 6.33 7.04 0.11
CA ALA A 22 6.22 5.87 -0.75
C ALA A 22 4.89 5.12 -0.54
N MET A 23 4.44 4.98 0.71
CA MET A 23 3.16 4.37 1.03
C MET A 23 1.98 5.17 0.47
N ASN A 24 2.01 6.51 0.55
CA ASN A 24 0.96 7.39 0.02
C ASN A 24 0.91 7.37 -1.51
N GLU A 25 2.06 7.44 -2.18
CA GLU A 25 2.14 7.33 -3.65
C GLU A 25 1.57 6.01 -4.14
N LEU A 26 1.90 4.90 -3.46
CA LEU A 26 1.38 3.59 -3.79
C LEU A 26 -0.15 3.51 -3.57
N MET A 27 -0.66 4.15 -2.52
CA MET A 27 -2.10 4.18 -2.24
C MET A 27 -2.90 4.88 -3.36
N ILE A 28 -2.35 5.96 -3.93
CA ILE A 28 -2.90 6.66 -5.11
C ILE A 28 -2.79 5.76 -6.34
N SER A 29 -1.63 5.15 -6.59
CA SER A 29 -1.42 4.25 -7.73
C SER A 29 -2.35 3.03 -7.73
N LEU A 30 -2.68 2.50 -6.54
CA LEU A 30 -3.68 1.44 -6.37
C LEU A 30 -5.11 1.93 -6.67
N GLY A 31 -5.40 3.23 -6.58
CA GLY A 31 -6.71 3.81 -6.85
C GLY A 31 -6.93 4.21 -8.32
N ASP A 32 -5.92 4.81 -8.95
CA ASP A 32 -6.10 5.50 -10.24
C ASP A 32 -5.95 4.61 -11.49
N ALA A 33 -4.98 3.70 -11.52
CA ALA A 33 -4.61 2.99 -12.75
C ALA A 33 -4.30 1.50 -12.51
N ASN A 34 -4.96 0.88 -11.53
CA ASN A 34 -4.67 -0.49 -11.15
C ASN A 34 -5.66 -1.49 -11.81
N PRO A 35 -5.17 -2.49 -12.56
CA PRO A 35 -6.01 -3.50 -13.24
C PRO A 35 -6.70 -4.48 -12.28
N LEU A 36 -6.38 -4.44 -10.98
CA LEU A 36 -6.95 -5.33 -9.98
C LEU A 36 -8.44 -5.06 -9.72
N PRO A 37 -9.23 -6.09 -9.36
CA PRO A 37 -10.57 -5.93 -8.82
C PRO A 37 -10.62 -4.99 -7.61
N TYR A 38 -11.77 -4.34 -7.41
CA TYR A 38 -11.99 -3.39 -6.31
C TYR A 38 -11.62 -3.98 -4.94
N GLU A 39 -12.03 -5.21 -4.65
CA GLU A 39 -11.77 -5.86 -3.35
C GLU A 39 -10.27 -6.04 -3.08
N GLN A 40 -9.51 -6.46 -4.09
CA GLN A 40 -8.06 -6.64 -3.97
C GLN A 40 -7.34 -5.30 -3.78
N ARG A 41 -7.75 -4.26 -4.51
CA ARG A 41 -7.21 -2.91 -4.31
C ARG A 41 -7.52 -2.41 -2.91
N TYR A 42 -8.75 -2.62 -2.46
CA TYR A 42 -9.20 -2.19 -1.15
C TYR A 42 -8.41 -2.88 -0.03
N GLU A 43 -8.16 -4.18 -0.14
CA GLU A 43 -7.33 -4.94 0.81
C GLU A 43 -5.91 -4.35 0.89
N LEU A 44 -5.24 -4.19 -0.26
CA LEU A 44 -3.89 -3.63 -0.32
C LEU A 44 -3.83 -2.19 0.22
N GLN A 45 -4.84 -1.38 -0.08
CA GLN A 45 -4.95 -0.02 0.47
C GLN A 45 -5.20 0.00 1.98
N GLN A 46 -5.96 -0.96 2.55
CA GLN A 46 -6.14 -1.05 3.99
C GLN A 46 -4.84 -1.38 4.71
N ARG A 47 -4.01 -2.26 4.13
CA ARG A 47 -2.69 -2.57 4.66
C ARG A 47 -1.79 -1.33 4.71
N LEU A 48 -1.75 -0.54 3.64
CA LEU A 48 -1.02 0.74 3.62
C LEU A 48 -1.55 1.73 4.66
N ARG A 49 -2.87 1.89 4.78
CA ARG A 49 -3.47 2.77 5.80
C ARG A 49 -3.07 2.37 7.21
N GLN A 50 -3.08 1.07 7.52
CA GLN A 50 -2.67 0.57 8.82
C GLN A 50 -1.20 0.87 9.10
N ALA A 51 -0.31 0.60 8.13
CA ALA A 51 1.12 0.89 8.27
C ALA A 51 1.42 2.39 8.46
N ILE A 52 0.73 3.26 7.72
CA ILE A 52 0.84 4.72 7.88
C ILE A 52 0.37 5.15 9.28
N MET A 53 -0.75 4.61 9.75
CA MET A 53 -1.27 4.92 11.09
C MET A 53 -0.30 4.46 12.18
N ASP A 54 0.29 3.28 12.03
CA ASP A 54 1.23 2.74 13.02
C ASP A 54 2.55 3.52 13.02
N HIS A 55 3.04 3.96 11.85
CA HIS A 55 4.14 4.93 11.78
C HIS A 55 3.81 6.23 12.52
N GLY A 56 2.58 6.75 12.39
CA GLY A 56 2.14 7.95 13.08
C GLY A 56 2.09 7.82 14.61
N LYS A 57 1.80 6.62 15.13
CA LYS A 57 1.78 6.32 16.58
C LYS A 57 3.17 6.16 17.19
N VAL A 58 4.15 5.66 16.43
CA VAL A 58 5.54 5.47 16.92
C VAL A 58 6.26 6.81 17.11
N HIS A 59 5.84 7.87 16.40
CA HIS A 59 6.43 9.20 16.49
C HIS A 59 5.82 10.11 17.58
N HIS A 60 4.97 9.59 18.47
CA HIS A 60 4.33 10.40 19.52
C HIS A 60 4.86 10.14 20.93
#